data_AF-A0AAE9XGI1-F1
#
_entry.id   AF-A0AAE9XGI1-F1
#
_cell.length_a   1.000
_cell.length_b   1.000
_cell.length_c   1.000
_cell.angle_alpha   90.00
_cell.angle_beta   90.00
_cell.angle_gamma   90.00
#
_symmetry.space_group_name_H-M   'P 1'
#
loop_
_entity.id
_entity.type
_entity.pdbx_description
1 polymer ?
#
loop_
_entity_poly.entity_id
_entity_poly.type
_entity_poly.pdbx_seq_one_letter_code
_entity_poly.pdbx_strand_id
1 'polypeptide(L)'
;MADYLADLFAKYDIETQQVEYDEGRSNLIADMGKTKVKKSVVSGHLDIVEAGDEYEWKFRPFSGEITGDKRYDRGTSDMKSGLFALVIIMCELKEEGADLNSSARIFDAVGKEIGRIGSKRMVKQGYIDGIDG
;
A
#
# COMPACT_ATOMS: atom_id res chain seq x y z
N MET A 1 4.29 -9.12 -3.13
CA MET A 1 3.08 -8.28 -2.90
C MET A 1 3.26 -6.91 -3.52
N ALA A 2 4.37 -6.21 -3.29
CA ALA A 2 4.74 -5.04 -4.09
C ALA A 2 4.69 -5.33 -5.60
N ASP A 3 5.22 -6.49 -6.03
CA ASP A 3 5.14 -6.93 -7.44
C ASP A 3 3.71 -7.10 -7.93
N TYR A 4 2.84 -7.72 -7.13
CA TYR A 4 1.42 -7.89 -7.47
C TYR A 4 0.72 -6.55 -7.68
N LEU A 5 0.99 -5.56 -6.81
CA LEU A 5 0.42 -4.23 -6.96
C LEU A 5 1.02 -3.48 -8.16
N ALA A 6 2.32 -3.63 -8.43
CA ALA A 6 2.95 -3.06 -9.61
C ALA A 6 2.35 -3.63 -10.91
N ASP A 7 2.19 -4.96 -10.99
CA ASP A 7 1.54 -5.64 -12.12
C ASP A 7 0.07 -5.23 -12.28
N LEU A 8 -0.64 -5.02 -11.17
CA LEU A 8 -2.01 -4.52 -11.19
C LEU A 8 -2.04 -3.10 -11.75
N PHE A 9 -1.25 -2.18 -11.20
CA PHE A 9 -1.20 -0.78 -11.64
C PHE A 9 -0.77 -0.62 -13.09
N ALA A 10 0.12 -1.49 -13.59
CA ALA A 10 0.53 -1.51 -14.98
C ALA A 10 -0.66 -1.75 -15.95
N LYS A 11 -1.68 -2.52 -15.55
CA LYS A 11 -2.88 -2.77 -16.37
C LYS A 11 -3.75 -1.52 -16.55
N TYR A 12 -3.56 -0.52 -15.69
CA TYR A 12 -4.30 0.73 -15.68
C TYR A 12 -3.43 1.91 -16.15
N ASP A 13 -2.22 1.67 -16.69
CA ASP A 13 -1.27 2.74 -17.04
C ASP A 13 -0.94 3.67 -15.86
N ILE A 14 -0.84 3.11 -14.64
CA ILE A 14 -0.38 3.83 -13.45
C ILE A 14 1.11 3.55 -13.28
N GLU A 15 1.91 4.62 -13.28
CA GLU A 15 3.36 4.51 -13.10
C GLU A 15 3.67 4.11 -11.66
N THR A 16 4.58 3.13 -11.52
CA THR A 16 5.07 2.69 -10.21
C THR A 16 6.58 2.70 -10.13
N GLN A 17 7.09 2.93 -8.93
CA GLN A 17 8.51 2.80 -8.59
C GLN A 17 8.63 1.90 -7.36
N GLN A 18 9.40 0.82 -7.49
CA GLN A 18 9.81 0.01 -6.35
C GLN A 18 11.10 0.58 -5.76
N VAL A 19 11.14 0.75 -4.44
CA VAL A 19 12.33 1.15 -3.69
C VAL A 19 12.69 0.03 -2.73
N GLU A 20 13.69 -0.76 -3.11
CA GLU A 20 14.17 -1.90 -2.34
C GLU A 20 14.64 -1.46 -0.96
N TYR A 21 14.12 -2.15 0.06
CA TYR A 21 14.51 -1.96 1.45
C TYR A 21 15.49 -3.05 1.89
N ASP A 22 15.15 -4.31 1.60
CA ASP A 22 15.89 -5.54 1.93
C ASP A 22 15.57 -6.61 0.88
N GLU A 23 16.28 -7.74 0.87
CA GLU A 23 16.12 -8.80 -0.12
C GLU A 23 14.65 -9.29 -0.16
N GLY A 24 14.00 -9.12 -1.32
CA GLY A 24 12.60 -9.47 -1.53
C GLY A 24 11.57 -8.55 -0.84
N ARG A 25 12.01 -7.40 -0.30
CA ARG A 25 11.15 -6.41 0.38
C ARG A 25 11.35 -5.02 -0.18
N SER A 26 10.35 -4.54 -0.89
CA SER A 26 10.34 -3.20 -1.50
C SER A 26 9.21 -2.35 -0.95
N ASN A 27 9.46 -1.06 -0.81
CA ASN A 27 8.39 -0.07 -0.76
C ASN A 27 7.88 0.12 -2.20
N LEU A 28 6.58 0.29 -2.38
CA LEU A 28 5.97 0.64 -3.66
C LEU A 28 5.52 2.09 -3.61
N ILE A 29 5.84 2.83 -4.67
CA ILE A 29 5.31 4.16 -4.95
C ILE A 29 4.46 4.01 -6.20
N ALA A 30 3.20 4.41 -6.14
CA ALA A 30 2.37 4.62 -7.34
C ALA A 30 2.10 6.11 -7.46
N ASP A 31 2.21 6.70 -8.66
CA ASP A 31 1.92 8.10 -8.89
C ASP A 31 0.87 8.22 -10.03
N MET A 32 -0.16 9.04 -9.82
CA MET A 32 -1.18 9.38 -10.81
C MET A 32 -1.48 10.87 -10.75
N GLY A 33 -1.44 11.57 -11.88
CA GLY A 33 -1.73 13.00 -11.97
C GLY A 33 -0.74 13.72 -12.90
N LYS A 34 -1.08 14.93 -13.35
CA LYS A 34 -0.28 15.67 -14.35
C LYS A 34 0.89 16.44 -13.75
N THR A 35 0.81 16.80 -12.47
CA THR A 35 1.78 17.70 -11.84
C THR A 35 2.59 16.97 -10.77
N LYS A 36 3.90 17.21 -10.75
CA LYS A 36 4.81 16.71 -9.71
C LYS A 36 4.94 17.67 -8.53
N VAL A 37 4.17 18.77 -8.51
CA VAL A 37 4.41 19.96 -7.67
C VAL A 37 3.54 19.99 -6.41
N LYS A 38 2.31 19.45 -6.47
CA LYS A 38 1.43 19.28 -5.31
C LYS A 38 1.07 17.82 -5.15
N LYS A 39 1.61 17.17 -4.12
CA LYS A 39 1.41 15.73 -3.88
C LYS A 39 0.49 15.57 -2.67
N SER A 40 -0.63 14.88 -2.86
CA SER A 40 -1.47 14.40 -1.77
C SER A 40 -1.11 12.94 -1.54
N VAL A 41 -0.51 12.63 -0.40
CA VAL A 41 0.01 11.27 -0.15
C VAL A 41 -0.95 10.52 0.75
N VAL A 42 -1.32 9.31 0.33
CA VAL A 42 -2.10 8.39 1.14
C VAL A 42 -1.24 7.17 1.40
N SER A 43 -0.77 7.00 2.64
CA SER A 43 0.12 5.91 3.00
C SER A 43 -0.63 4.66 3.44
N GLY A 44 -0.06 3.50 3.12
CA GLY A 44 -0.40 2.20 3.69
C GLY A 44 0.85 1.41 4.08
N HIS A 45 0.66 0.13 4.37
CA HIS A 45 1.77 -0.81 4.56
C HIS A 45 1.34 -2.23 4.18
N LEU A 46 2.29 -3.00 3.64
CA LEU A 46 2.11 -4.40 3.24
C LEU A 46 2.53 -5.40 4.29
N ASP A 47 3.34 -4.98 5.26
CA ASP A 47 3.77 -5.89 6.31
C ASP A 47 2.59 -6.24 7.22
N ILE A 48 2.69 -7.42 7.80
CA ILE A 48 1.79 -7.86 8.85
C ILE A 48 2.67 -8.36 9.98
N VAL A 49 2.18 -8.23 11.22
CA VAL A 49 2.79 -8.93 12.34
C VAL A 49 2.64 -10.44 12.18
N GLU A 50 3.55 -11.18 12.81
CA GLU A 50 3.43 -12.62 12.95
C GLU A 50 2.05 -12.99 13.52
N ALA A 51 1.50 -14.11 13.04
CA ALA A 51 0.18 -14.54 13.47
C ALA A 51 0.16 -15.02 14.94
N GLY A 52 1.31 -15.37 15.50
CA GLY A 52 1.40 -16.07 16.79
C GLY A 52 1.06 -17.56 16.63
N ASP A 53 0.65 -18.19 17.73
CA ASP A 53 0.25 -19.60 17.73
C ASP A 53 -1.09 -19.78 17.01
N GLU A 54 -1.11 -20.56 15.92
CA GLU A 54 -2.32 -20.85 15.14
C GLU A 54 -3.43 -21.52 15.96
N TYR A 55 -3.08 -22.26 17.02
CA TYR A 55 -4.07 -22.93 17.88
C TYR A 55 -4.88 -21.97 18.75
N GLU A 56 -4.39 -20.75 18.97
CA GLU A 56 -5.13 -19.69 19.68
C GLU A 56 -6.18 -19.02 18.77
N TRP A 57 -6.11 -19.27 17.45
CA TRP A 57 -7.04 -18.68 16.51
C TRP A 57 -8.30 -19.54 16.35
N LYS A 58 -9.46 -18.89 16.44
CA LYS A 58 -10.75 -19.52 16.07
C LYS A 58 -10.81 -19.90 14.58
N PHE A 59 -10.17 -19.10 13.73
CA PHE A 59 -10.05 -19.33 12.29
C PHE A 59 -8.60 -19.16 11.90
N ARG A 60 -8.05 -20.08 11.09
CA ARG A 60 -6.64 -20.03 10.71
C ARG A 60 -6.26 -18.65 10.19
N PRO A 61 -5.13 -18.07 10.65
CA PRO A 61 -4.82 -16.65 10.47
C PRO A 61 -4.71 -16.20 9.02
N PHE A 62 -4.43 -17.10 8.07
CA PHE A 62 -4.30 -16.78 6.63
C PHE A 62 -5.32 -17.51 5.76
N SER A 63 -6.43 -17.95 6.36
CA SER A 63 -7.46 -18.73 5.65
C SER A 63 -8.38 -17.88 4.78
N GLY A 64 -8.46 -16.57 5.04
CA GLY A 64 -9.44 -15.71 4.39
C GLY A 64 -10.89 -16.04 4.75
N GLU A 65 -11.13 -16.71 5.88
CA GLU A 65 -12.46 -17.16 6.31
C GLU A 65 -13.46 -16.01 6.37
N ILE A 66 -14.68 -16.25 5.88
CA ILE A 66 -15.78 -15.28 5.93
C ILE A 66 -16.92 -15.89 6.74
N THR A 67 -17.31 -15.21 7.82
CA THR A 67 -18.46 -15.61 8.64
C THR A 67 -19.39 -14.43 8.80
N GLY A 68 -20.59 -14.53 8.21
CA GLY A 68 -21.54 -13.43 8.17
C GLY A 68 -21.01 -12.27 7.30
N ASP A 69 -20.94 -11.08 7.89
CA ASP A 69 -20.43 -9.84 7.28
C ASP A 69 -18.95 -9.58 7.54
N LYS A 70 -18.24 -10.54 8.18
CA LYS A 70 -16.86 -10.36 8.63
C LYS A 70 -15.90 -11.32 7.94
N ARG A 71 -14.74 -10.80 7.56
CA ARG A 71 -13.59 -11.57 7.09
C ARG A 71 -12.54 -11.68 8.20
N TYR A 72 -12.03 -12.88 8.42
CA TYR A 72 -11.06 -13.23 9.44
C TYR A 72 -9.75 -13.68 8.78
N ASP A 73 -8.79 -12.78 8.78
CA ASP A 73 -7.43 -13.03 8.29
C ASP A 73 -6.48 -11.98 8.89
N ARG A 74 -5.25 -12.37 9.18
CA ARG A 74 -4.19 -11.52 9.71
C ARG A 74 -3.83 -10.47 8.66
N GLY A 75 -4.03 -9.23 9.07
CA GLY A 75 -3.78 -8.05 8.24
C GLY A 75 -5.00 -7.58 7.44
N THR A 76 -6.17 -8.23 7.57
CA THR A 76 -7.41 -7.73 6.94
C THR A 76 -7.67 -6.28 7.37
N SER A 77 -7.74 -6.04 8.68
CA SER A 77 -8.03 -4.69 9.21
C SER A 77 -6.80 -3.77 9.25
N ASP A 78 -5.60 -4.31 9.52
CA ASP A 78 -4.34 -3.53 9.59
C ASP A 78 -3.30 -4.08 8.59
N MET A 79 -3.21 -3.53 7.39
CA MET A 79 -4.20 -2.62 6.79
C MET A 79 -4.56 -3.00 5.34
N LYS A 80 -4.52 -4.29 5.01
CA LYS A 80 -4.72 -4.77 3.63
C LYS A 80 -6.05 -4.30 3.04
N SER A 81 -7.16 -4.35 3.79
CA SER A 81 -8.45 -3.87 3.26
C SER A 81 -8.44 -2.38 2.93
N GLY A 82 -7.84 -1.55 3.80
CA GLY A 82 -7.70 -0.11 3.55
C GLY A 82 -6.79 0.17 2.34
N LEU A 83 -5.67 -0.56 2.24
CA LEU A 83 -4.75 -0.46 1.11
C LEU A 83 -5.43 -0.84 -0.21
N PHE A 84 -6.16 -1.97 -0.24
CA PHE A 84 -6.87 -2.39 -1.44
C PHE A 84 -7.99 -1.44 -1.84
N ALA A 85 -8.69 -0.84 -0.89
CA ALA A 85 -9.66 0.21 -1.20
C ALA A 85 -9.01 1.40 -1.93
N LEU A 86 -7.82 1.83 -1.51
CA LEU A 86 -7.08 2.90 -2.17
C LEU A 86 -6.60 2.49 -3.57
N VAL A 87 -6.12 1.26 -3.72
CA VAL A 87 -5.71 0.71 -5.02
C VAL A 87 -6.89 0.71 -6.00
N ILE A 88 -8.07 0.26 -5.56
CA ILE A 88 -9.29 0.25 -6.37
C ILE A 88 -9.66 1.68 -6.78
N ILE A 89 -9.70 2.63 -5.84
CA ILE A 89 -10.01 4.03 -6.12
C ILE A 89 -9.05 4.60 -7.17
N MET A 90 -7.75 4.32 -7.07
CA MET A 90 -6.77 4.79 -8.07
C MET A 90 -7.02 4.19 -9.45
N CYS A 91 -7.33 2.90 -9.51
CA CYS A 91 -7.63 2.21 -10.77
C CYS A 91 -8.91 2.77 -11.41
N GLU A 92 -9.98 2.95 -10.65
CA GLU A 92 -11.26 3.51 -11.13
C GLU A 92 -11.09 4.94 -11.63
N LEU A 93 -10.42 5.82 -10.86
CA LEU A 93 -10.14 7.20 -11.28
C LEU A 93 -9.37 7.25 -12.60
N LYS A 94 -8.44 6.31 -12.80
CA LYS A 94 -7.65 6.22 -14.01
C LYS A 94 -8.47 5.74 -15.21
N GLU A 95 -9.33 4.73 -15.03
CA GLU A 95 -10.26 4.27 -16.09
C GLU A 95 -11.26 5.35 -16.48
N GLU A 96 -11.75 6.13 -15.52
CA GLU A 96 -12.66 7.26 -15.77
C GLU A 96 -11.96 8.46 -16.41
N GLY A 97 -10.63 8.43 -16.56
CA GLY A 97 -9.85 9.53 -17.14
C GLY A 97 -9.82 10.78 -16.25
N ALA A 98 -9.91 10.61 -14.93
CA ALA A 98 -9.95 11.71 -13.98
C ALA A 98 -8.69 12.60 -14.11
N ASP A 99 -8.93 13.90 -14.24
CA ASP A 99 -7.85 14.89 -14.33
C ASP A 99 -7.39 15.31 -12.92
N LEU A 100 -6.52 14.50 -12.33
CA LEU A 100 -5.98 14.80 -11.00
C LEU A 100 -4.87 15.86 -11.10
N ASN A 101 -5.16 17.02 -10.51
CA ASN A 101 -4.19 18.11 -10.34
C ASN A 101 -3.08 17.79 -9.33
N SER A 102 -3.25 16.73 -8.52
CA SER A 102 -2.28 16.26 -7.52
C SER A 102 -1.84 14.82 -7.79
N SER A 103 -0.63 14.48 -7.34
CA SER A 103 -0.20 13.08 -7.31
C SER A 103 -0.82 12.37 -6.12
N ALA A 104 -1.55 11.27 -6.35
CA ALA A 104 -1.93 10.31 -5.32
C ALA A 104 -0.80 9.29 -5.15
N ARG A 105 -0.14 9.29 -3.99
CA ARG A 105 0.96 8.37 -3.70
C ARG A 105 0.57 7.34 -2.67
N ILE A 106 0.56 6.08 -3.07
CA ILE A 106 0.60 4.98 -2.10
C ILE A 106 2.03 4.88 -1.57
N PHE A 107 2.15 4.98 -0.26
CA PHE A 107 3.37 4.70 0.46
C PHE A 107 3.26 3.30 1.03
N ASP A 108 4.24 2.44 0.78
CA ASP A 108 4.22 1.09 1.28
C ASP A 108 5.41 0.82 2.20
N ALA A 109 5.27 1.17 3.48
CA ALA A 109 6.38 1.13 4.39
C ALA A 109 6.68 -0.31 4.80
N VAL A 110 7.78 -0.91 4.33
CA VAL A 110 8.28 -2.14 4.95
C VAL A 110 8.55 -1.87 6.43
N GLY A 111 8.04 -2.76 7.29
CA GLY A 111 8.27 -2.70 8.73
C GLY A 111 7.58 -1.51 9.39
N LYS A 112 6.38 -1.13 8.95
CA LYS A 112 5.51 -0.24 9.72
C LYS A 112 5.29 -0.83 11.10
N GLU A 113 5.01 -2.12 11.18
CA GLU A 113 4.74 -2.81 12.45
C GLU A 113 5.99 -3.01 13.32
N ILE A 114 7.17 -2.80 12.72
CA ILE A 114 8.49 -2.92 13.35
C ILE A 114 9.17 -1.55 13.43
N GLY A 115 8.39 -0.49 13.66
CA GLY A 115 8.94 0.84 13.99
C GLY A 115 9.09 1.82 12.82
N ARG A 116 8.34 1.63 11.73
CA ARG A 116 8.23 2.55 10.59
C ARG A 116 9.54 2.77 9.85
N ILE A 117 10.31 1.69 9.68
CA ILE A 117 11.66 1.73 9.11
C ILE A 117 11.67 2.13 7.63
N GLY A 118 10.72 1.62 6.82
CA GLY A 118 10.53 2.01 5.42
C GLY A 118 10.20 3.50 5.28
N SER A 119 9.26 4.01 6.07
CA SER A 119 8.88 5.44 6.01
C SER A 119 10.02 6.38 6.39
N LYS A 120 10.75 6.08 7.46
CA LYS A 120 11.93 6.86 7.87
C LYS A 120 13.00 6.92 6.77
N ARG A 121 13.25 5.81 6.07
CA ARG A 121 14.26 5.77 4.99
C ARG A 121 13.83 6.64 3.80
N MET A 122 12.56 6.56 3.42
CA MET A 122 12.04 7.35 2.31
C MET A 122 12.00 8.86 2.60
N VAL A 123 11.75 9.26 3.86
CA VAL A 123 11.94 10.64 4.31
C VAL A 123 13.37 11.10 4.09
N LYS A 124 14.35 10.31 4.56
CA LYS A 124 15.77 10.65 4.40
C LYS A 124 16.23 10.72 2.94
N GLN A 125 15.59 9.96 2.06
CA GLN A 125 15.89 9.94 0.62
C GLN A 125 15.14 11.01 -0.18
N GLY A 126 14.33 11.86 0.47
CA GLY A 126 13.63 12.97 -0.18
C GLY A 126 12.42 12.55 -1.02
N TYR A 127 11.99 11.28 -0.95
CA TYR A 127 10.85 10.82 -1.73
C TYR A 127 9.57 11.54 -1.35
N ILE A 128 9.42 11.91 -0.08
CA ILE A 128 8.23 12.58 0.45
C ILE A 128 8.38 14.11 0.56
N ASP A 129 9.37 14.68 -0.13
CA ASP A 129 9.55 16.14 -0.17
C ASP A 129 8.45 16.80 -1.03
N GLY A 130 7.95 17.95 -0.57
CA GLY A 130 6.91 18.72 -1.26
C GLY A 130 5.50 18.14 -1.15
N ILE A 131 5.20 17.40 -0.08
CA ILE A 131 3.84 16.97 0.26
C ILE A 131 3.13 18.07 1.04
N ASP A 132 1.92 18.42 0.62
CA ASP A 132 1.03 19.30 1.37
C ASP A 132 0.29 18.47 2.45
N GLY A 133 0.27 18.97 3.70
CA GLY A 133 -0.37 18.34 4.86
C GLY A 133 -1.79 18.80 5.12
#